data_AF-A0A6C0J0Z1-F1
#
_entry.id   AF-A0A6C0J0Z1-F1
#
_cell.length_a   1.000
_cell.length_b   1.000
_cell.length_c   1.000
_cell.angle_alpha   90.00
_cell.angle_beta   90.00
_cell.angle_gamma   90.00
#
_symmetry.space_group_name_H-M   'P 1'
#
loop_
_entity.id
_entity.type
_entity.pdbx_description
1 polymer ?
#
loop_
_entity_poly.entity_id
_entity_poly.type
_entity_poly.pdbx_seq_one_letter_code
_entity_poly.pdbx_strand_id
1 'polypeptide(L)'
;MNIIFALHVIFLLMILIVPFTNNRRNLEFYSMVIPFIFYHWSVNDDTCALTQAEIAMTGKSKDETFMGRLVGPIYKMEENDVNKMTKTMFFALWAFVQYRLGVFDTFFDELKVTLKGKTTSS
;
A
#
# COMPACT_ATOMS: atom_id res chain seq x y z
N MET A 1 -16.20 5.26 -21.43
CA MET A 1 -15.18 5.59 -20.41
C MET A 1 -15.66 4.95 -19.10
N ASN A 2 -15.10 3.79 -18.73
CA ASN A 2 -15.67 2.96 -17.67
C ASN A 2 -15.39 3.56 -16.29
N ILE A 3 -16.36 3.51 -15.37
CA ILE A 3 -16.21 3.96 -13.98
C ILE A 3 -14.99 3.34 -13.29
N ILE A 4 -14.66 2.10 -13.66
CA ILE A 4 -13.48 1.37 -13.21
C ILE A 4 -12.19 2.10 -13.59
N PHE A 5 -12.07 2.61 -14.81
CA PHE A 5 -10.90 3.37 -15.25
C PHE A 5 -10.74 4.69 -14.47
N ALA A 6 -11.85 5.40 -14.24
CA ALA A 6 -11.83 6.63 -13.45
C ALA A 6 -11.34 6.37 -12.02
N LEU A 7 -11.80 5.28 -11.38
CA LEU A 7 -11.35 4.90 -10.04
C LEU A 7 -9.85 4.57 -9.99
N HIS A 8 -9.30 3.90 -10.99
CA HIS A 8 -7.85 3.64 -11.06
C HIS A 8 -7.05 4.93 -11.18
N VAL A 9 -7.49 5.87 -12.03
CA VAL A 9 -6.83 7.16 -12.20
C VAL A 9 -6.87 7.95 -10.88
N ILE A 10 -8.03 7.99 -10.22
CA ILE A 10 -8.19 8.66 -8.92
C ILE A 10 -7.27 8.02 -7.87
N PHE A 11 -7.20 6.68 -7.82
CA PHE A 11 -6.33 5.97 -6.90
C PHE A 11 -4.85 6.30 -7.13
N LEU A 12 -4.40 6.28 -8.39
CA LEU A 12 -3.03 6.62 -8.76
C LEU A 12 -2.70 8.08 -8.42
N LEU A 13 -3.62 9.01 -8.70
CA LEU A 13 -3.47 10.42 -8.31
C LEU A 13 -3.40 10.58 -6.79
N MET A 14 -4.22 9.86 -6.03
CA MET A 14 -4.15 9.89 -4.56
C MET A 14 -2.80 9.39 -4.06
N ILE A 15 -2.26 8.30 -4.62
CA ILE A 15 -0.95 7.79 -4.21
C ILE A 15 0.16 8.82 -4.49
N LEU A 16 0.09 9.53 -5.62
CA LEU A 16 1.07 10.54 -5.99
C LEU A 16 0.93 11.84 -5.19
N ILE A 17 -0.29 12.28 -4.85
CA ILE A 17 -0.53 13.59 -4.22
C ILE A 17 -0.42 13.53 -2.70
N VAL A 18 -0.95 12.48 -2.05
CA VAL A 18 -1.04 12.39 -0.58
C VAL A 18 0.31 12.58 0.13
N PRO A 19 1.44 12.00 -0.33
CA PRO A 19 2.76 12.20 0.30
C PRO A 19 3.17 13.67 0.45
N PHE A 20 2.70 14.53 -0.46
CA PHE A 20 3.02 15.96 -0.48
C PHE A 20 1.99 16.81 0.27
N THR A 21 0.90 16.22 0.77
CA THR A 21 -0.08 16.94 1.60
C THR A 21 0.45 17.13 3.01
N ASN A 22 0.10 18.24 3.67
CA ASN A 22 0.51 18.50 5.06
C ASN A 22 -0.48 17.96 6.10
N ASN A 23 -1.33 17.00 5.71
CA ASN A 23 -2.33 16.43 6.60
C ASN A 23 -1.80 15.13 7.22
N ARG A 24 -1.42 15.19 8.49
CA ARG A 24 -0.85 14.06 9.23
C ARG A 24 -1.73 12.80 9.18
N ARG A 25 -3.05 12.94 9.30
CA ARG A 25 -4.00 11.81 9.25
C ARG A 25 -3.94 11.07 7.91
N ASN A 26 -3.82 11.82 6.81
CA ASN A 26 -3.72 11.23 5.47
C ASN A 26 -2.37 10.52 5.28
N LEU A 27 -1.29 11.09 5.83
CA LEU A 27 0.03 10.49 5.81
C LEU A 27 0.09 9.19 6.63
N GLU A 28 -0.54 9.16 7.80
CA GLU A 28 -0.67 7.95 8.64
C GLU A 28 -1.47 6.86 7.93
N PHE A 29 -2.60 7.22 7.29
CA PHE A 29 -3.37 6.27 6.48
C PHE A 29 -2.57 5.74 5.29
N TYR A 30 -1.85 6.62 4.58
CA TYR A 30 -0.96 6.24 3.49
C TYR A 30 0.14 5.27 3.96
N SER A 31 0.77 5.57 5.10
CA SER A 31 1.79 4.74 5.75
C SER A 31 1.31 3.31 5.99
N MET A 32 0.04 3.14 6.38
CA MET A 32 -0.57 1.84 6.63
C MET A 32 -0.96 1.10 5.35
N VAL A 33 -1.54 1.78 4.35
CA VAL A 33 -2.09 1.15 3.14
C VAL A 33 -1.01 0.62 2.19
N ILE A 34 0.07 1.37 1.99
CA ILE A 34 1.11 0.99 1.01
C ILE A 34 1.77 -0.37 1.31
N PRO A 35 2.13 -0.72 2.56
CA PRO A 35 2.62 -2.07 2.89
C PRO A 35 1.67 -3.20 2.50
N PHE A 36 0.34 -3.02 2.63
CA PHE A 36 -0.63 -4.02 2.19
C PHE A 36 -0.66 -4.18 0.67
N ILE A 37 -0.49 -3.08 -0.08
CA ILE A 37 -0.36 -3.14 -1.54
C ILE A 37 0.91 -3.89 -1.93
N PHE A 38 2.04 -3.61 -1.27
CA PHE A 38 3.28 -4.36 -1.47
C PHE A 38 3.13 -5.85 -1.17
N TYR A 39 2.38 -6.20 -0.12
CA TYR A 39 2.08 -7.59 0.20
C TYR A 39 1.30 -8.27 -0.93
N HIS A 40 0.25 -7.65 -1.45
CA HIS A 40 -0.49 -8.17 -2.60
C HIS A 40 0.41 -8.36 -3.83
N TRP A 41 1.33 -7.43 -4.09
CA TRP A 41 2.31 -7.57 -5.18
C TRP A 41 3.33 -8.70 -4.96
N SER A 42 3.69 -8.98 -3.71
CA SER A 42 4.62 -10.06 -3.35
C SER A 42 3.97 -11.43 -3.49
N VAL A 43 2.68 -11.54 -3.20
CA VAL A 43 1.92 -12.80 -3.33
C VAL A 43 1.39 -12.97 -4.76
N ASN A 44 1.40 -11.91 -5.57
CA ASN A 44 0.82 -11.84 -6.92
C ASN A 44 -0.65 -12.29 -6.95
N ASP A 45 -1.37 -12.04 -5.86
CA ASP A 45 -2.77 -12.41 -5.70
C ASP A 45 -3.65 -11.16 -5.61
N ASP A 46 -4.49 -10.99 -6.62
CA ASP A 46 -5.51 -9.96 -6.74
C ASP A 46 -6.81 -10.33 -6.01
N THR A 47 -6.83 -11.45 -5.26
CA THR A 47 -7.98 -11.87 -4.46
C THR A 47 -7.99 -11.11 -3.14
N CYS A 48 -8.73 -10.00 -3.07
CA CYS A 48 -9.01 -9.36 -1.80
C CYS A 48 -10.28 -9.94 -1.16
N ALA A 49 -10.46 -9.72 0.14
CA ALA A 49 -11.64 -10.19 0.88
C ALA A 49 -12.96 -9.73 0.24
N LEU A 50 -12.95 -8.55 -0.39
CA LEU A 50 -14.12 -7.98 -1.04
C LEU A 50 -14.46 -8.67 -2.37
N THR A 51 -13.44 -9.11 -3.12
CA THR A 51 -13.62 -9.96 -4.31
C THR A 51 -14.23 -11.31 -3.91
N GLN A 52 -13.75 -11.93 -2.84
CA GLN A 52 -14.33 -13.20 -2.35
C GLN A 52 -15.76 -13.03 -1.84
N ALA A 53 -16.06 -11.92 -1.15
CA ALA A 53 -17.42 -11.60 -0.73
C ALA A 53 -18.34 -11.42 -1.94
N GLU A 54 -17.88 -10.73 -2.99
CA GLU A 54 -18.66 -10.55 -4.22
C GLU A 54 -18.90 -11.88 -4.95
N ILE A 55 -17.88 -12.74 -5.05
CA ILE A 55 -18.02 -14.09 -5.62
C ILE A 55 -19.03 -14.91 -4.81
N ALA A 56 -18.94 -14.89 -3.47
CA ALA A 56 -19.85 -15.62 -2.59
C ALA A 56 -21.31 -15.14 -2.71
N MET A 57 -21.52 -13.84 -2.92
CA MET A 57 -22.87 -13.26 -3.09
C MET A 57 -23.44 -13.43 -4.49
N THR A 58 -22.61 -13.36 -5.54
CA THR A 58 -23.07 -13.33 -6.94
C THR A 58 -22.90 -14.66 -7.67
N GLY A 59 -22.08 -15.58 -7.16
CA GLY A 59 -21.73 -16.85 -7.81
C GLY A 59 -20.92 -16.71 -9.10
N LYS A 60 -20.47 -15.49 -9.44
CA LYS A 60 -19.72 -15.20 -10.67
C LYS A 60 -18.23 -15.49 -10.53
N SER A 61 -17.56 -15.70 -11.66
CA SER A 61 -16.11 -15.81 -11.68
C SER A 61 -15.44 -14.47 -11.36
N LYS A 62 -14.22 -14.53 -10.82
CA LYS A 62 -13.46 -13.39 -10.33
C LYS A 62 -13.31 -12.27 -11.37
N ASP A 63 -13.07 -12.63 -12.62
CA ASP A 63 -12.91 -11.74 -13.77
C ASP A 63 -14.18 -10.99 -14.15
N GLU A 64 -15.35 -11.46 -13.73
CA GLU A 64 -16.64 -10.79 -13.94
C GLU A 64 -17.04 -9.89 -12.77
N THR A 65 -16.44 -10.07 -11.59
CA THR A 65 -16.72 -9.25 -10.41
C THR A 65 -16.19 -7.83 -10.54
N PHE A 66 -16.93 -6.86 -10.01
CA PHE A 66 -16.51 -5.47 -10.01
C PHE A 66 -15.18 -5.30 -9.27
N MET A 67 -15.05 -5.94 -8.10
CA MET A 67 -13.83 -5.86 -7.30
C MET A 67 -12.67 -6.55 -7.98
N GLY A 68 -12.86 -7.72 -8.59
CA GLY A 68 -11.82 -8.39 -9.37
C GLY A 68 -11.30 -7.54 -10.52
N ARG A 69 -12.20 -6.86 -11.25
CA ARG A 69 -11.83 -5.94 -12.34
C ARG A 69 -11.23 -4.62 -11.86
N LEU A 70 -11.58 -4.18 -10.66
CA LEU A 70 -11.07 -2.95 -10.06
C LEU A 70 -9.67 -3.16 -9.44
N VAL A 71 -9.44 -4.27 -8.75
CA VAL A 71 -8.17 -4.49 -8.06
C VAL A 71 -7.16 -5.29 -8.89
N GLY A 72 -7.63 -6.05 -9.89
CA GLY A 72 -6.78 -6.86 -10.77
C GLY A 72 -5.60 -6.10 -11.37
N PRO A 73 -5.82 -4.96 -12.07
CA PRO A 73 -4.74 -4.18 -12.67
C PRO A 73 -3.81 -3.50 -11.64
N ILE A 74 -4.30 -3.29 -10.41
CA ILE A 74 -3.52 -2.68 -9.34
C ILE A 74 -2.64 -3.73 -8.65
N TYR A 75 -3.13 -4.96 -8.46
CA TYR A 75 -2.45 -6.00 -7.68
C TYR A 75 -1.64 -7.00 -8.50
N LYS A 76 -2.00 -7.25 -9.77
CA LYS A 76 -1.20 -8.05 -10.70
C LYS A 76 -0.30 -7.15 -11.53
N MET A 77 0.96 -7.06 -11.15
CA MET A 77 2.00 -6.46 -11.96
C MET A 77 2.91 -7.55 -12.53
N GLU A 78 2.88 -7.70 -13.86
CA GLU A 78 3.81 -8.56 -14.60
C GLU A 78 5.28 -8.23 -14.28
N GLU A 79 6.16 -9.21 -14.38
CA GLU A 79 7.60 -9.00 -14.18
C GLU A 79 8.20 -8.32 -15.41
N ASN A 80 8.12 -7.00 -15.44
CA ASN A 80 8.78 -6.15 -16.44
C ASN A 80 9.49 -4.97 -15.77
N ASP A 81 10.42 -4.34 -16.49
CA ASP A 81 11.26 -3.25 -15.96
C ASP A 81 10.44 -2.03 -15.52
N VAL A 82 9.33 -1.74 -16.22
CA VAL A 82 8.42 -0.63 -15.91
C VAL A 82 7.70 -0.85 -14.58
N ASN A 83 7.24 -2.07 -14.33
CA ASN A 83 6.58 -2.44 -13.08
C ASN A 83 7.57 -2.43 -11.93
N LYS A 84 8.81 -2.89 -12.15
CA LYS A 84 9.89 -2.77 -11.16
C LYS A 84 10.17 -1.31 -10.81
N MET A 85 10.27 -0.43 -11.82
CA MET A 85 10.42 1.02 -11.61
C MET A 85 9.25 1.60 -10.81
N THR A 86 8.01 1.21 -11.14
CA THR A 86 6.80 1.67 -10.44
C THR A 86 6.80 1.22 -8.98
N LYS A 87 7.16 -0.04 -8.70
CA LYS A 87 7.33 -0.57 -7.33
C LYS A 87 8.38 0.21 -6.55
N THR A 88 9.53 0.50 -7.16
CA THR A 88 10.58 1.31 -6.54
C THR A 88 10.11 2.74 -6.26
N MET A 89 9.38 3.37 -7.17
CA MET A 89 8.81 4.71 -6.98
C MET A 89 7.84 4.73 -5.79
N PHE A 90 6.92 3.76 -5.70
CA PHE A 90 5.96 3.67 -4.60
C PHE A 90 6.68 3.45 -3.26
N PHE A 91 7.76 2.67 -3.27
CA PHE A 91 8.58 2.44 -2.07
C PHE A 91 9.29 3.72 -1.64
N ALA A 92 9.86 4.48 -2.58
CA ALA A 92 10.48 5.76 -2.31
C ALA A 92 9.48 6.78 -1.73
N LEU A 93 8.27 6.86 -2.29
CA LEU A 93 7.20 7.71 -1.75
C LEU A 93 6.79 7.28 -0.35
N TRP A 94 6.69 5.98 -0.08
CA TRP A 94 6.41 5.47 1.26
C TRP A 94 7.51 5.82 2.25
N ALA A 95 8.78 5.61 1.90
CA ALA A 95 9.92 5.99 2.74
C ALA A 95 9.93 7.50 3.02
N PHE A 96 9.59 8.33 2.03
CA PHE A 96 9.42 9.77 2.21
C PHE A 96 8.30 10.10 3.22
N VAL A 97 7.17 9.40 3.17
CA VAL A 97 6.09 9.57 4.16
C VAL A 97 6.54 9.14 5.56
N GLN A 98 7.29 8.03 5.69
CA GLN A 98 7.85 7.61 6.99
C GLN A 98 8.76 8.67 7.61
N TYR A 99 9.63 9.27 6.78
CA TYR A 99 10.48 10.39 7.18
C TYR A 99 9.64 11.58 7.66
N ARG A 100 8.61 11.95 6.90
CA ARG A 100 7.70 13.05 7.26
C ARG A 100 6.91 12.82 8.55
N LEU A 101 6.59 11.57 8.88
CA LEU A 101 5.88 11.20 10.10
C LEU A 101 6.80 11.09 11.33
N GLY A 102 8.13 11.14 11.16
CA GLY A 102 9.09 10.97 12.27
C GLY A 102 9.10 9.56 12.86
N VAL A 103 8.64 8.57 12.09
CA VAL A 103 8.56 7.17 12.56
C VAL A 103 9.95 6.61 12.86
N PHE A 104 10.94 6.97 12.03
CA PHE A 104 12.33 6.53 12.23
C PHE A 104 12.92 7.09 13.52
N ASP A 105 12.70 8.38 13.84
CA ASP A 105 13.22 9.00 15.07
C ASP A 105 12.62 8.32 16.30
N THR A 106 11.30 8.10 16.29
CA THR A 106 10.59 7.39 17.36
C THR A 106 11.15 5.98 17.56
N PHE A 107 11.36 5.24 16.47
CA PHE A 107 11.91 3.89 16.51
C PHE A 107 13.34 3.84 17.07
N PHE A 108 14.23 4.74 16.63
CA PHE A 108 15.61 4.79 17.13
C PHE A 108 15.68 5.22 18.60
N ASP A 109 14.80 6.13 19.04
CA ASP A 109 14.69 6.53 20.44
C ASP A 109 14.24 5.37 21.33
N GLU A 110 13.18 4.64 20.95
CA GLU A 110 12.72 3.45 21.67
C GLU A 110 13.78 2.34 21.70
N LEU A 111 14.50 2.13 20.61
CA LEU A 111 15.57 1.14 20.51
C LEU A 111 16.75 1.50 21.43
N LYS A 112 17.12 2.79 21.48
CA LYS A 112 18.16 3.29 22.38
C LYS A 112 17.75 3.13 23.85
N VAL A 113 16.48 3.40 24.19
CA VAL A 113 15.94 3.17 25.54
C VAL A 113 16.00 1.68 25.90
N THR A 114 15.56 0.81 25.00
CA THR A 114 15.57 -0.64 25.21
C THR A 114 16.99 -1.21 25.37
N LEU A 115 17.92 -0.78 24.53
CA LEU A 115 19.33 -1.18 24.62
C LEU A 115 19.95 -0.72 25.93
N LYS A 116 19.72 0.54 26.33
CA LYS A 116 20.22 1.09 27.59
C LYS A 116 19.63 0.37 28.80
N GLY A 117 18.34 0.02 28.76
CA GLY A 117 17.68 -0.79 29.79
C GLY A 117 18.27 -2.19 29.94
N LYS A 118 18.70 -2.82 28.83
CA LYS A 118 19.42 -4.11 28.86
C LYS A 118 20.84 -4.01 29.45
N THR A 119 21.52 -2.88 29.29
CA THR A 119 22.89 -2.70 29.82
C THR A 119 22.91 -2.46 31.34
N THR A 120 21.84 -1.93 31.92
CA THR A 120 21.76 -1.64 33.37
C THR A 120 21.22 -2.79 34.23
N SER A 121 20.77 -3.90 33.63
CA SER A 121 20.22 -5.05 34.35
C SER A 121 21.17 -6.26 34.41
N SER A 122 22.46 -6.07 34.16
CA SER A 122 23.47 -7.14 34.20
C SER A 122 24.62 -6.82 35.13
#